data_AF-A0A495EVA3-F1
#
_entry.id   AF-A0A495EVA3-F1
#
_cell.length_a   1.000
_cell.length_b   1.000
_cell.length_c   1.000
_cell.angle_alpha   90.00
_cell.angle_beta   90.00
_cell.angle_gamma   90.00
#
_symmetry.space_group_name_H-M   'P 1'
#
loop_
_entity.id
_entity.type
_entity.pdbx_description
1 polymer ?
#
loop_
_entity_poly.entity_id
_entity_poly.type
_entity_poly.pdbx_seq_one_letter_code
_entity_poly.pdbx_strand_id
1 'polypeptide(L)'
;MAGYFELVDAPDGGYRIRMMDGAGSLMAVSVTFPTKKAAVAGVAQAREIAGTGLIRDGSSDARPAAPGSTPRVIRRPLGGAGRSMSATGGSLAAGKRARARH
;
A
#
# COMPACT_ATOMS: atom_id res chain seq x y z
N MET A 1 5.09 12.53 14.07
CA MET A 1 4.24 12.54 15.28
C MET A 1 2.94 11.82 14.94
N ALA A 2 2.31 11.11 15.88
CA ALA A 2 1.01 10.47 15.62
C ALA A 2 -0.09 11.54 15.58
N GLY A 3 -1.12 11.33 14.75
CA GLY A 3 -2.32 12.14 14.77
C GLY A 3 -3.10 12.01 16.09
N TYR A 4 -4.11 12.84 16.28
CA TYR A 4 -4.89 12.88 17.52
C TYR A 4 -6.36 13.20 17.28
N PHE A 5 -7.19 12.99 18.31
CA PHE A 5 -8.62 13.28 18.28
C PHE A 5 -8.91 14.47 19.20
N GLU A 6 -9.76 15.39 18.76
CA GLU A 6 -10.26 16.51 19.55
C GLU A 6 -11.77 16.35 19.78
N LEU A 7 -12.23 16.59 21.01
CA LEU A 7 -13.65 16.73 21.33
C LEU A 7 -14.01 18.21 21.27
N VAL A 8 -14.97 18.56 20.43
CA VAL A 8 -15.44 19.94 20.24
C VAL A 8 -16.96 20.02 20.43
N ASP A 9 -17.46 21.18 20.84
CA ASP A 9 -18.90 21.42 20.89
C ASP A 9 -19.46 21.56 19.48
N ALA A 10 -20.65 21.02 19.24
CA ALA A 10 -21.33 21.13 17.97
C ALA A 10 -22.13 22.45 17.90
N PRO A 11 -22.28 23.08 16.71
CA PRO A 11 -23.01 24.35 16.57
C PRO A 11 -24.49 24.26 16.97
N ASP A 12 -25.07 23.07 16.83
CA ASP A 12 -26.46 22.71 17.11
C ASP A 12 -26.67 22.16 18.54
N GLY A 13 -25.63 22.17 19.37
CA GLY A 13 -25.60 21.52 20.67
C GLY A 13 -25.12 20.07 20.59
N GLY A 14 -24.59 19.56 21.71
CA GLY A 14 -23.91 18.27 21.73
C GLY A 14 -22.44 18.38 21.34
N TYR A 15 -21.85 17.29 20.85
CA TYR A 15 -20.40 17.14 20.73
C TYR A 15 -19.99 16.48 19.41
N ARG A 16 -18.89 16.93 18.81
CA ARG A 16 -18.25 16.29 17.66
C ARG A 16 -16.82 15.91 17.98
N ILE A 17 -16.31 14.94 17.24
CA ILE A 17 -14.91 14.55 17.25
C ILE A 17 -14.26 15.03 15.97
N ARG A 18 -13.10 15.66 16.08
CA ARG A 18 -12.23 15.98 14.95
C ARG A 18 -11.00 15.07 14.99
N MET A 19 -10.62 14.53 13.84
CA MET A 19 -9.38 13.77 13.69
C MET A 19 -8.35 14.65 13.01
N MET A 20 -7.18 14.77 13.64
CA MET A 20 -6.06 15.59 13.18
C MET A 20 -4.90 14.68 12.76
N ASP A 21 -4.21 15.01 11.67
CA ASP A 21 -2.98 14.35 11.29
C ASP A 21 -1.80 14.75 12.22
N GLY A 22 -0.63 14.14 12.01
CA GLY A 22 0.57 14.43 12.80
C GLY A 22 1.16 15.83 12.61
N ALA A 23 0.65 16.60 11.64
CA ALA A 23 1.01 17.99 11.37
C ALA A 23 -0.06 18.98 11.87
N GLY A 24 -1.19 18.49 12.40
CA GLY A 24 -2.30 19.31 12.86
C GLY A 24 -3.32 19.68 11.77
N SER A 25 -3.32 19.00 10.62
CA SER A 25 -4.35 19.19 9.58
C SER A 25 -5.60 18.37 9.89
N LEU A 26 -6.78 18.92 9.61
CA LEU A 26 -8.05 18.24 9.80
C LEU A 26 -8.24 17.12 8.76
N MET A 27 -8.44 15.89 9.21
CA MET A 27 -8.70 14.73 8.36
C MET A 27 -10.18 14.34 8.30
N ALA A 28 -10.88 14.40 9.43
CA ALA A 28 -12.27 13.98 9.53
C ALA A 28 -13.00 14.70 10.66
N VAL A 29 -14.32 14.83 10.50
CA VAL A 29 -15.24 15.31 11.55
C VAL A 29 -16.35 14.28 11.70
N SER A 30 -16.64 13.88 12.94
CA SER A 30 -17.73 12.96 13.22
C SER A 30 -19.09 13.61 13.05
N VAL A 31 -20.13 12.78 13.09
CA VAL A 31 -21.50 13.22 13.39
C VAL A 31 -21.58 13.92 14.75
N THR A 32 -22.66 14.66 14.98
CA THR A 32 -22.99 15.22 16.30
C THR A 32 -23.45 14.09 17.24
N PHE A 33 -22.80 13.98 18.39
CA PHE A 33 -23.18 13.12 19.50
C PHE A 33 -23.94 13.91 20.57
N PRO A 34 -24.95 13.33 21.22
CA PRO A 34 -25.72 14.04 22.25
C PRO A 34 -24.95 14.23 23.56
N THR A 35 -23.94 13.39 23.85
CA THR A 35 -23.17 13.42 25.11
C THR A 35 -21.69 13.18 24.87
N LYS A 36 -20.83 13.69 25.78
CA LYS A 36 -19.39 13.44 25.75
C LYS A 36 -19.06 11.95 25.80
N LYS A 37 -19.80 11.16 26.60
CA LYS A 37 -19.62 9.71 26.72
C LYS A 37 -19.88 9.00 25.39
N ALA A 38 -20.93 9.40 24.66
CA ALA A 38 -21.21 8.87 23.33
C ALA A 38 -20.10 9.21 22.33
N ALA A 39 -19.57 10.43 22.38
CA ALA A 39 -18.45 10.84 21.53
C ALA A 39 -17.17 10.02 21.80
N VAL A 40 -16.84 9.77 23.07
CA VAL A 40 -15.70 8.91 23.46
C VAL A 40 -15.89 7.47 22.99
N ALA A 41 -17.11 6.92 23.11
CA ALA A 41 -17.42 5.60 22.56
C ALA A 41 -17.22 5.56 21.03
N GLY A 42 -17.61 6.63 20.33
CA GLY A 42 -17.35 6.79 18.90
C GLY A 42 -15.86 6.80 18.54
N VAL A 43 -15.00 7.40 19.37
CA VAL A 43 -13.53 7.36 19.17
C VAL A 43 -13.00 5.92 19.26
N ALA A 44 -13.49 5.13 20.22
CA ALA A 44 -13.07 3.73 20.35
C ALA A 44 -13.42 2.93 19.09
N GLN A 45 -14.64 3.10 18.57
CA GLN A 45 -15.06 2.47 17.31
C GLN A 45 -14.24 2.97 16.12
N ALA A 46 -13.99 4.28 16.04
CA ALA A 46 -13.20 4.86 14.95
C ALA A 46 -11.78 4.30 14.92
N ARG A 47 -11.15 4.06 16.08
CA ARG A 47 -9.81 3.45 16.16
C ARG A 47 -9.78 2.02 15.63
N GLU A 48 -10.79 1.23 15.98
CA GLU A 48 -10.93 -0.15 15.50
C GLU A 48 -11.11 -0.20 13.98
N ILE A 49 -12.03 0.63 13.45
CA ILE A 49 -12.31 0.71 12.02
C ILE A 49 -11.13 1.31 11.24
N ALA A 50 -10.47 2.35 11.76
CA ALA A 50 -9.32 2.95 11.06
C ALA A 50 -8.13 1.99 10.95
N GLY A 51 -7.99 1.04 11.89
CA GLY A 51 -6.91 0.04 11.85
C GLY A 51 -7.16 -1.11 10.88
N THR A 52 -8.43 -1.44 10.57
CA THR A 52 -8.79 -2.72 9.91
C THR A 52 -9.88 -2.60 8.83
N GLY A 53 -10.58 -1.47 8.77
CA GLY A 53 -11.76 -1.28 7.95
C GLY A 53 -11.46 -1.27 6.46
N LEU A 54 -12.32 -1.95 5.68
CA LEU A 54 -12.26 -1.93 4.23
C LEU A 54 -12.81 -0.60 3.68
N ILE A 55 -12.15 -0.08 2.64
CA ILE A 55 -12.62 1.11 1.92
C ILE A 55 -13.68 0.69 0.92
N ARG A 56 -14.84 1.35 0.96
CA ARG A 56 -15.88 1.27 -0.08
C ARG A 56 -15.90 2.58 -0.85
N ASP A 57 -15.60 2.52 -2.15
CA ASP A 57 -15.71 3.67 -3.03
C ASP A 57 -17.18 3.91 -3.37
N GLY A 58 -17.68 5.11 -3.08
CA GLY A 58 -19.03 5.58 -3.40
C GLY A 58 -19.03 6.82 -4.29
N SER A 59 -17.89 7.16 -4.92
CA SER A 59 -17.79 8.28 -5.84
C SER A 59 -18.66 8.05 -7.09
N SER A 60 -19.27 9.12 -7.62
CA SER A 60 -20.12 9.03 -8.82
C SER A 60 -19.34 8.69 -10.09
N ASP A 61 -18.03 8.99 -10.10
CA ASP A 61 -17.09 8.68 -11.18
C ASP A 61 -16.38 7.34 -10.98
N ALA A 62 -16.89 6.47 -10.10
CA ALA A 62 -16.32 5.15 -9.86
C ALA A 62 -16.41 4.29 -11.13
N ARG A 63 -15.43 4.44 -12.02
CA ARG A 63 -15.09 3.43 -13.01
C ARG A 63 -14.73 2.19 -12.20
N PRO A 64 -15.40 1.05 -12.38
CA PRO A 64 -15.08 -0.15 -11.61
C PRO A 64 -13.59 -0.44 -11.76
N ALA A 65 -12.88 -0.44 -10.63
CA ALA A 65 -11.47 -0.78 -10.60
C ALA A 65 -11.35 -2.17 -11.24
N ALA A 66 -10.59 -2.25 -12.35
CA ALA A 66 -10.41 -3.51 -13.04
C ALA A 66 -9.88 -4.55 -12.04
N PRO A 67 -10.54 -5.72 -11.90
CA PRO A 67 -10.07 -6.75 -10.99
C PRO A 67 -8.71 -7.26 -11.50
N GLY A 68 -7.61 -6.82 -10.88
CA GLY A 68 -6.28 -7.20 -11.37
C GLY A 68 -5.05 -6.61 -10.70
N SER A 69 -5.16 -5.66 -9.77
CA SER A 69 -3.96 -5.13 -9.09
C SER A 69 -3.71 -5.82 -7.75
N THR A 70 -3.52 -7.14 -7.75
CA THR A 70 -2.74 -7.74 -6.67
C THR A 70 -1.26 -7.48 -6.97
N PRO A 71 -0.44 -7.09 -5.98
CA PRO A 71 1.00 -6.98 -6.18
C PRO A 71 1.51 -8.35 -6.62
N ARG A 72 1.96 -8.43 -7.88
CA ARG A 72 2.57 -9.63 -8.44
C ARG A 72 3.79 -9.97 -7.59
N VAL A 73 3.67 -10.94 -6.68
CA VAL A 73 4.80 -11.50 -5.97
C VAL A 73 5.70 -12.13 -7.03
N ILE A 74 6.78 -11.41 -7.39
CA ILE A 74 7.82 -11.93 -8.26
C ILE A 74 8.50 -13.04 -7.48
N ARG A 75 8.05 -14.28 -7.67
CA ARG A 75 8.78 -15.46 -7.20
C ARG A 75 10.10 -15.50 -7.98
N ARG A 76 11.20 -15.08 -7.35
CA ARG A 76 12.55 -15.37 -7.83
C ARG A 76 12.66 -16.90 -7.96
N PRO A 77 12.96 -17.46 -9.15
CA PRO A 77 13.33 -18.85 -9.21
C PRO A 77 14.60 -19.02 -8.39
N LEU A 78 14.57 -19.99 -7.49
CA LEU A 78 15.70 -20.39 -6.66
C LEU A 78 16.84 -20.79 -7.62
N GLY A 79 17.89 -19.96 -7.62
CA GLY A 79 19.10 -20.18 -8.40
C GLY A 79 19.66 -21.58 -8.14
N GLY A 80 20.01 -22.24 -9.25
CA GLY A 80 20.28 -23.67 -9.33
C GLY A 80 21.49 -24.15 -8.53
N ALA A 81 21.38 -25.41 -8.14
CA ALA A 81 22.48 -26.24 -7.72
C ALA A 81 22.66 -27.37 -8.73
N GLY A 82 23.85 -27.41 -9.34
CA GLY A 82 24.51 -28.64 -9.76
C GLY A 82 24.09 -29.29 -11.08
N ARG A 83 24.94 -29.17 -12.09
CA ARG A 83 25.62 -30.36 -12.65
C ARG A 83 26.74 -29.95 -13.61
N SER A 84 27.96 -30.12 -13.11
CA SER A 84 29.20 -30.25 -13.87
C SER A 84 29.14 -31.51 -14.75
N MET A 85 29.45 -31.38 -16.03
CA MET A 85 30.14 -32.44 -16.76
C MET A 85 31.12 -31.83 -17.75
N SER A 86 32.38 -32.21 -17.57
CA SER A 86 33.49 -31.96 -18.48
C SER A 86 33.30 -32.72 -19.78
N ALA A 87 33.61 -32.07 -20.90
CA ALA A 87 33.98 -32.76 -22.12
C ALA A 87 35.34 -32.22 -22.56
N THR A 88 36.37 -32.99 -22.21
CA THR A 88 37.75 -32.83 -22.65
C THR A 88 37.92 -33.57 -23.99
N GLY A 89 38.51 -32.89 -24.98
CA GLY A 89 39.11 -33.47 -26.20
C GLY A 89 38.16 -33.54 -27.41
N GLY A 90 38.51 -33.10 -28.62
CA GLY A 90 39.74 -32.54 -29.18
C GLY A 90 39.64 -32.50 -30.72
N SER A 91 40.61 -31.85 -31.36
CA SER A 91 41.01 -31.95 -32.79
C SER A 91 40.59 -30.88 -33.80
N LEU A 92 41.48 -29.89 -33.96
CA LEU A 92 42.18 -29.45 -35.19
C LEU A 92 41.45 -29.49 -36.57
N ALA A 93 41.24 -28.31 -37.17
CA ALA A 93 41.48 -27.97 -38.58
C ALA A 93 41.23 -26.45 -38.79
N ALA A 94 42.26 -25.61 -38.90
CA ALA A 94 42.90 -25.16 -40.15
C ALA A 94 42.05 -24.19 -41.02
N GLY A 95 42.46 -22.92 -41.09
CA GLY A 95 41.94 -21.98 -42.10
C GLY A 95 42.36 -20.53 -41.85
N LYS A 96 43.35 -20.03 -42.60
CA LYS A 96 44.08 -18.78 -42.39
C LYS A 96 43.39 -17.55 -43.03
N ARG A 97 43.51 -16.41 -42.32
CA ARG A 97 43.78 -15.03 -42.81
C ARG A 97 42.71 -14.32 -43.67
N ALA A 98 42.11 -13.26 -43.10
CA ALA A 98 41.65 -12.09 -43.85
C ALA A 98 42.44 -10.86 -43.36
N ARG A 99 43.20 -10.25 -44.26
CA ARG A 99 43.98 -9.03 -44.05
C ARG A 99 43.20 -7.86 -44.64
N ALA A 100 43.26 -6.73 -43.95
CA ALA A 100 42.68 -5.43 -44.29
C ALA A 100 42.93 -4.98 -45.74
N ARG A 101 41.98 -4.23 -46.30
CA ARG A 101 42.18 -3.35 -47.44
C ARG A 101 41.95 -1.90 -47.02
N HIS A 102 42.89 -1.07 -47.44
CA HIS A 102 42.88 0.39 -47.46
C HIS A 102 41.95 0.88 -48.58
#